data_AF-A0A9P7UVC6-F1
#
_entry.id   AF-A0A9P7UVC6-F1
#
_cell.length_a   1.000
_cell.length_b   1.000
_cell.length_c   1.000
_cell.angle_alpha   90.00
_cell.angle_beta   90.00
_cell.angle_gamma   90.00
#
_symmetry.space_group_name_H-M   'P 1'
#
loop_
_entity.id
_entity.type
_entity.pdbx_description
1 polymer ?
#
loop_
_entity_poly.entity_id
_entity_poly.type
_entity_poly.pdbx_seq_one_letter_code
_entity_poly.pdbx_strand_id
1 'polypeptide(L)'
;MLGWSEDTTRKPGSVVRESKPKNTNTQEPSRLGFSLEHTAAKNAINFNSFNGSILWKKCKSSVAQSGDECCKRSWVFYQSPLDESITIGRVAEILTDETMHIIVIEEFQIAPNRDAFFELPYVYRRQGEESCIIVLSQNILFRQNVQHDCRKSKCEGTGVRARQQERQESNRIIQFIEHKSDDHFLINLYAFHNAHLVRRILPRGLTAPSLFFPDRINQHDKVAEGLRVKLTRRKDEIQRRCTEKRKQQANDGIGGAKRSRAN
;
A
#
# COMPACT_ATOMS: atom_id res chain seq x y z
N MET A 1 -8.47 -18.39 20.29
CA MET A 1 -7.08 -18.78 19.99
C MET A 1 -6.52 -17.81 18.98
N LEU A 2 -5.62 -16.92 19.39
CA LEU A 2 -4.78 -16.16 18.46
C LEU A 2 -3.74 -17.15 17.93
N GLY A 3 -3.88 -17.55 16.67
CA GLY A 3 -2.95 -18.47 16.02
C GLY A 3 -1.61 -17.76 15.83
N TRP A 4 -0.68 -18.03 16.73
CA TRP A 4 0.73 -17.76 16.50
C TRP A 4 1.19 -18.72 15.41
N SER A 5 1.33 -18.19 14.19
CA SER A 5 2.01 -18.93 13.13
C SER A 5 3.47 -19.03 13.53
N GLU A 6 4.09 -20.20 13.36
CA GLU A 6 5.55 -20.31 13.51
C GLU A 6 6.21 -19.28 12.60
N ASP A 7 7.06 -18.43 13.18
CA ASP A 7 7.77 -17.38 12.46
C ASP A 7 8.83 -18.05 11.58
N THR A 8 8.40 -18.55 10.43
CA THR A 8 9.32 -19.10 9.44
C THR A 8 10.02 -17.91 8.81
N THR A 9 11.16 -17.51 9.39
CA THR A 9 12.03 -16.46 8.82
C THR A 9 12.45 -16.89 7.43
N ARG A 10 11.72 -16.39 6.42
CA ARG A 10 12.02 -16.64 5.02
C ARG A 10 13.29 -15.89 4.66
N LYS A 11 14.20 -16.57 3.97
CA LYS A 11 15.46 -15.96 3.53
C LYS A 11 15.17 -14.90 2.45
N PRO A 12 15.87 -13.76 2.44
CA PRO A 12 15.84 -12.82 1.31
C PRO A 12 16.09 -13.52 -0.03
N GLY A 13 15.37 -13.11 -1.06
CA GLY A 13 15.37 -13.73 -2.39
C GLY A 13 14.50 -14.99 -2.50
N SER A 14 14.03 -15.58 -1.40
CA SER A 14 13.12 -16.73 -1.48
C SER A 14 11.80 -16.35 -2.17
N VAL A 15 11.19 -17.32 -2.86
CA VAL A 15 9.94 -17.12 -3.62
C VAL A 15 8.86 -18.10 -3.15
N VAL A 16 7.61 -17.65 -3.22
CA VAL A 16 6.43 -18.51 -3.01
C VAL A 16 5.79 -18.78 -4.35
N ARG A 17 5.67 -20.07 -4.72
CA ARG A 17 5.00 -20.49 -5.95
C ARG A 17 3.51 -20.22 -5.88
N GLU A 18 2.88 -20.02 -7.04
CA GLU A 18 1.43 -19.93 -7.12
C GLU A 18 0.77 -21.25 -6.68
N SER A 19 -0.28 -21.16 -5.86
CA SER A 19 -1.02 -22.32 -5.38
C SER A 19 -1.88 -22.90 -6.49
N LYS A 20 -2.03 -24.23 -6.53
CA LYS A 20 -2.96 -24.90 -7.44
C LYS A 20 -4.39 -24.41 -7.19
N PRO A 21 -5.17 -24.05 -8.23
CA PRO A 21 -6.60 -23.88 -8.08
C PRO A 21 -7.23 -25.20 -7.60
N LYS A 22 -8.07 -25.12 -6.57
CA LYS A 22 -8.57 -26.29 -5.84
C LYS A 22 -9.66 -27.08 -6.59
N ASN A 23 -10.07 -26.63 -7.80
CA ASN A 23 -11.35 -27.07 -8.37
C ASN A 23 -11.45 -27.15 -9.91
N THR A 24 -10.34 -27.39 -10.61
CA THR A 24 -10.38 -27.62 -12.06
C THR A 24 -9.84 -29.02 -12.37
N ASN A 25 -10.74 -29.93 -12.78
CA ASN A 25 -10.37 -31.21 -13.42
C ASN A 25 -9.64 -31.00 -14.77
N THR A 26 -9.61 -29.76 -15.26
CA THR A 26 -8.70 -29.30 -16.30
C THR A 26 -7.30 -29.12 -15.69
N GLN A 27 -6.33 -29.88 -16.22
CA GLN A 27 -4.90 -29.63 -16.02
C GLN A 27 -4.57 -28.20 -16.50
N GLU A 28 -4.76 -27.20 -15.65
CA GLU A 28 -4.33 -25.85 -15.98
C GLU A 28 -2.79 -25.78 -16.02
N PRO A 29 -2.22 -24.98 -16.93
CA PRO A 29 -0.80 -24.93 -17.26
C PRO A 29 0.11 -24.33 -16.18
N SER A 30 -0.35 -24.15 -14.94
CA SER A 30 0.46 -23.62 -13.82
C SER A 30 1.71 -24.47 -13.49
N ARG A 31 1.81 -25.68 -14.05
CA ARG A 31 3.02 -26.54 -14.00
C ARG A 31 3.85 -26.54 -15.27
N LEU A 32 3.30 -26.12 -16.41
CA LEU A 32 4.05 -25.98 -17.64
C LEU A 32 4.93 -24.74 -17.48
N GLY A 33 6.24 -24.95 -17.49
CA GLY A 33 7.15 -23.82 -17.52
C GLY A 33 6.97 -23.05 -18.81
N PHE A 34 7.18 -21.75 -18.75
CA PHE A 34 7.06 -20.81 -19.85
C PHE A 34 8.46 -20.43 -20.31
N SER A 35 8.67 -20.32 -21.62
CA SER A 35 9.83 -19.58 -22.12
C SER A 35 9.69 -18.10 -21.73
N LEU A 36 10.82 -17.43 -21.47
CA LEU A 36 10.84 -16.00 -21.13
C LEU A 36 10.14 -15.13 -22.18
N GLU A 37 10.15 -15.54 -23.45
CA GLU A 37 9.48 -14.82 -24.54
C GLU A 37 7.96 -14.71 -24.37
N HIS A 38 7.36 -15.61 -23.59
CA HIS A 38 5.92 -15.62 -23.29
C HIS A 38 5.58 -14.91 -21.97
N THR A 39 6.53 -14.17 -21.40
CA THR A 39 6.39 -13.47 -20.12
C THR A 39 6.61 -11.98 -20.29
N ALA A 40 6.36 -11.20 -19.24
CA ALA A 40 6.70 -9.77 -19.23
C ALA A 40 8.21 -9.52 -19.43
N ALA A 41 9.06 -10.54 -19.20
CA ALA A 41 10.50 -10.46 -19.38
C ALA A 41 10.91 -10.19 -20.83
N LYS A 42 10.09 -10.54 -21.84
CA LYS A 42 10.39 -10.30 -23.26
C LYS A 42 10.74 -8.84 -23.56
N ASN A 43 10.11 -7.91 -22.84
CA ASN A 43 10.30 -6.47 -23.02
C ASN A 43 11.44 -5.91 -22.16
N ALA A 44 12.20 -6.77 -21.48
CA ALA A 44 13.25 -6.32 -20.58
C ALA A 44 14.53 -5.92 -21.33
N ILE A 45 15.15 -4.82 -20.91
CA ILE A 45 16.37 -4.29 -21.53
C ILE A 45 17.51 -5.32 -21.52
N ASN A 46 17.61 -6.11 -20.44
CA ASN A 46 18.61 -7.15 -20.27
C ASN A 46 18.10 -8.57 -20.59
N PHE A 47 17.05 -8.70 -21.42
CA PHE A 47 16.49 -10.00 -21.80
C PHE A 47 17.55 -10.97 -22.35
N ASN A 48 18.44 -10.47 -23.22
CA ASN A 48 19.49 -11.27 -23.86
C ASN A 48 20.54 -11.83 -22.89
N SER A 49 20.59 -11.35 -21.64
CA SER A 49 21.47 -11.89 -20.60
C SER A 49 20.95 -13.19 -19.98
N PHE A 50 19.71 -13.60 -20.31
CA PHE A 50 19.08 -14.80 -19.78
C PHE A 50 18.87 -15.84 -20.88
N ASN A 51 19.01 -17.11 -20.50
CA ASN A 51 18.85 -18.22 -21.43
C ASN A 51 17.36 -18.47 -21.74
N GLY A 52 16.97 -18.25 -23.01
CA GLY A 52 15.59 -18.45 -23.49
C GLY A 52 15.13 -19.91 -23.51
N SER A 53 16.05 -20.88 -23.44
CA SER A 53 15.73 -22.31 -23.42
C SER A 53 15.29 -22.82 -22.05
N ILE A 54 15.49 -22.03 -20.98
CA ILE A 54 15.07 -22.39 -19.62
C ILE A 54 13.56 -22.20 -19.49
N LEU A 55 12.91 -23.18 -18.86
CA LEU A 55 11.48 -23.14 -18.57
C LEU A 55 11.23 -22.51 -17.19
N TRP A 56 10.53 -21.38 -17.18
CA TRP A 56 10.25 -20.59 -15.98
C TRP A 56 8.86 -20.84 -15.43
N LYS A 57 8.73 -20.89 -14.11
CA LYS A 57 7.45 -21.03 -13.40
C LYS A 57 7.09 -19.71 -12.73
N LYS A 58 5.81 -19.32 -12.77
CA LYS A 58 5.32 -18.11 -12.11
C LYS A 58 5.26 -18.28 -10.59
N CYS A 59 5.63 -17.22 -9.88
CA CYS A 59 5.56 -17.14 -8.43
C CYS A 59 4.59 -16.04 -7.99
N LYS A 60 3.97 -16.27 -6.83
CA LYS A 60 3.05 -15.33 -6.20
C LYS A 60 3.78 -14.15 -5.57
N SER A 61 4.90 -14.45 -4.89
CA SER A 61 5.64 -13.46 -4.12
C SER A 61 7.12 -13.83 -3.99
N SER A 62 7.92 -12.82 -3.63
CA SER A 62 9.33 -12.95 -3.26
C SER A 62 9.61 -12.15 -1.99
N VAL A 63 10.61 -12.56 -1.21
CA VAL A 63 10.99 -11.88 0.03
C VAL A 63 12.16 -10.93 -0.23
N ALA A 64 11.98 -9.64 0.03
CA ALA A 64 13.02 -8.62 -0.09
C ALA A 64 14.09 -8.75 1.02
N GLN A 65 15.20 -8.04 0.87
CA GLN A 65 16.25 -7.98 1.90
C GLN A 65 15.76 -7.40 3.23
N SER A 66 14.78 -6.50 3.23
CA SER A 66 14.10 -6.02 4.44
C SER A 66 13.26 -7.09 5.16
N GLY A 67 13.05 -8.26 4.54
CA GLY A 67 12.12 -9.29 5.00
C GLY A 67 10.69 -9.12 4.48
N ASP A 68 10.42 -8.06 3.71
CA ASP A 68 9.09 -7.80 3.19
C ASP A 68 8.69 -8.76 2.07
N GLU A 69 7.44 -9.20 2.10
CA GLU A 69 6.84 -9.90 0.97
C GLU A 69 6.47 -8.93 -0.15
N CYS A 70 7.06 -9.15 -1.32
CA CYS A 70 6.84 -8.42 -2.56
C CYS A 70 6.03 -9.30 -3.53
N CYS A 71 4.85 -8.82 -3.89
CA CYS A 71 3.96 -9.49 -4.85
C CYS A 71 3.91 -8.72 -6.17
N LYS A 72 3.30 -9.31 -7.21
CA LYS A 72 2.95 -8.61 -8.45
C LYS A 72 2.26 -7.26 -8.15
N ARG A 73 2.63 -6.22 -8.90
CA ARG A 73 2.24 -4.80 -8.75
C ARG A 73 2.77 -4.10 -7.50
N SER A 74 3.59 -4.75 -6.67
CA SER A 74 4.25 -4.07 -5.54
C SER A 74 5.31 -3.12 -6.06
N TRP A 75 5.45 -1.97 -5.41
CA TRP A 75 6.54 -1.04 -5.66
C TRP A 75 7.74 -1.42 -4.79
N VAL A 76 8.91 -1.47 -5.39
CA VAL A 76 10.13 -1.96 -4.73
C VAL A 76 11.31 -1.08 -5.09
N PHE A 77 12.20 -0.86 -4.13
CA PHE A 77 13.56 -0.43 -4.41
C PHE A 77 14.43 -1.66 -4.66
N TYR A 78 15.27 -1.59 -5.68
CA TYR A 78 16.16 -2.68 -6.07
C TYR A 78 17.50 -2.13 -6.52
N GLN A 79 18.51 -2.99 -6.48
CA GLN A 79 19.80 -2.72 -7.10
C GLN A 79 19.76 -3.13 -8.57
N SER A 80 19.95 -2.17 -9.46
CA SER A 80 19.94 -2.38 -10.91
C SER A 80 21.13 -3.25 -11.33
N PRO A 81 20.93 -4.31 -12.13
CA PRO A 81 22.02 -5.13 -12.65
C PRO A 81 22.81 -4.47 -13.78
N LEU A 82 22.40 -3.30 -14.29
CA LEU A 82 23.06 -2.63 -15.41
C LEU A 82 24.20 -1.71 -14.96
N ASP A 83 24.00 -1.01 -13.85
CA ASP A 83 24.86 0.06 -13.35
C ASP A 83 25.06 0.01 -11.83
N GLU A 84 24.53 -1.02 -11.17
CA GLU A 84 24.56 -1.23 -9.71
C GLU A 84 23.88 -0.12 -8.89
N SER A 85 23.17 0.81 -9.55
CA SER A 85 22.49 1.91 -8.88
C SER A 85 21.22 1.43 -8.18
N ILE A 86 20.83 2.14 -7.11
CA ILE A 86 19.56 1.86 -6.42
C ILE A 86 18.48 2.67 -7.11
N THR A 87 17.51 1.97 -7.67
CA THR A 87 16.36 2.58 -8.35
C THR A 87 15.05 2.01 -7.80
N ILE A 88 13.92 2.51 -8.31
CA ILE A 88 12.59 2.11 -7.92
C ILE A 88 11.81 1.61 -9.14
N GLY A 89 10.98 0.61 -8.93
CA GLY A 89 10.09 0.13 -9.96
C GLY A 89 8.90 -0.63 -9.41
N ARG A 90 8.07 -1.12 -10.33
CA ARG A 90 6.87 -1.89 -10.02
C ARG A 90 7.03 -3.32 -10.52
N VAL A 91 6.83 -4.29 -9.64
CA VAL A 91 6.94 -5.71 -9.98
C VAL A 91 5.89 -6.08 -11.02
N ALA A 92 6.32 -6.47 -12.22
CA ALA A 92 5.46 -6.96 -13.28
C ALA A 92 5.18 -8.46 -13.11
N GLU A 93 6.22 -9.26 -12.92
CA GLU A 93 6.14 -10.73 -12.76
C GLU A 93 7.29 -11.26 -11.89
N ILE A 94 7.09 -12.44 -11.27
CA ILE A 94 8.10 -13.14 -10.47
C ILE A 94 8.21 -14.55 -11.05
N LEU A 95 9.43 -14.97 -11.37
CA LEU A 95 9.69 -16.22 -12.09
C LEU A 95 10.79 -17.05 -11.39
N THR A 96 10.70 -18.37 -11.49
CA THR A 96 11.68 -19.32 -10.95
C THR A 96 11.90 -20.50 -11.89
N ASP A 97 13.13 -20.98 -12.03
CA ASP A 97 13.47 -22.24 -12.68
C ASP A 97 13.87 -23.33 -11.66
N GLU A 98 13.51 -23.14 -10.38
CA GLU A 98 13.93 -23.92 -9.21
C GLU A 98 15.33 -23.61 -8.68
N THR A 99 16.27 -23.20 -9.53
CA THR A 99 17.65 -22.86 -9.15
C THR A 99 17.86 -21.36 -8.97
N MET A 100 17.27 -20.57 -9.86
CA MET A 100 17.36 -19.13 -9.97
C MET A 100 15.97 -18.52 -9.79
N HIS A 101 15.94 -17.34 -9.19
CA HIS A 101 14.72 -16.62 -8.89
C HIS A 101 14.87 -15.19 -9.41
N ILE A 102 14.08 -14.84 -10.41
CA ILE A 102 14.13 -13.55 -11.08
C ILE A 102 12.81 -12.80 -10.90
N ILE A 103 12.88 -11.48 -10.99
CA ILE A 103 11.76 -10.58 -10.90
C ILE A 103 11.84 -9.63 -12.07
N VAL A 104 10.74 -9.55 -12.82
CA VAL A 104 10.58 -8.58 -13.90
C VAL A 104 9.99 -7.32 -13.29
N ILE A 105 10.68 -6.19 -13.45
CA ILE A 105 10.29 -4.90 -12.87
C ILE A 105 10.08 -3.90 -13.99
N GLU A 106 8.94 -3.21 -13.97
CA GLU A 106 8.74 -1.98 -14.72
C GLU A 106 9.53 -0.85 -14.04
N GLU A 107 10.50 -0.28 -14.75
CA GLU A 107 11.38 0.75 -14.22
C GLU A 107 10.70 2.13 -14.22
N PHE A 108 10.95 2.89 -13.16
CA PHE A 108 10.50 4.27 -13.04
C PHE A 108 11.65 5.17 -12.58
N GLN A 109 11.61 6.44 -12.99
CA GLN A 109 12.57 7.45 -12.57
C GLN A 109 12.02 8.27 -11.43
N ILE A 110 12.86 8.57 -10.45
CA ILE A 110 12.54 9.49 -9.36
C ILE A 110 12.78 10.91 -9.86
N ALA A 111 11.79 11.79 -9.65
CA ALA A 111 11.94 13.18 -9.99
C ALA A 111 12.94 13.91 -9.08
N PRO A 112 13.73 14.87 -9.61
CA PRO A 112 14.68 15.63 -8.80
C PRO A 112 13.98 16.59 -7.83
N ASN A 113 12.71 16.91 -8.09
CA ASN A 113 11.89 17.81 -7.30
C ASN A 113 10.69 17.05 -6.71
N ARG A 114 10.10 17.63 -5.66
CA ARG A 114 8.86 17.10 -5.08
C ARG A 114 7.65 17.58 -5.87
N ASP A 115 6.55 16.86 -5.73
CA ASP A 115 5.26 17.33 -6.21
C ASP A 115 4.89 18.65 -5.53
N ALA A 116 4.40 19.61 -6.30
CA ALA A 116 4.14 20.97 -5.83
C ALA A 116 2.98 21.06 -4.84
N PHE A 117 2.05 20.11 -4.87
CA PHE A 117 0.88 20.13 -3.99
C PHE A 117 1.07 19.24 -2.77
N PHE A 118 1.53 18.01 -2.97
CA PHE A 118 1.71 17.04 -1.89
C PHE A 118 3.05 17.18 -1.17
N GLU A 119 4.01 17.92 -1.74
CA GLU A 119 5.38 18.04 -1.23
C GLU A 119 6.05 16.68 -1.00
N LEU A 120 5.71 15.70 -1.83
CA LEU A 120 6.24 14.33 -1.80
C LEU A 120 7.12 14.06 -3.02
N PRO A 121 8.14 13.19 -2.90
CA PRO A 121 8.83 12.67 -4.07
C PRO A 121 7.84 11.91 -4.95
N TYR A 122 8.05 11.98 -6.25
CA TYR A 122 7.24 11.25 -7.21
C TYR A 122 8.11 10.55 -8.23
N VAL A 123 7.52 9.55 -8.88
CA VAL A 123 8.15 8.74 -9.91
C VAL A 123 7.34 8.80 -11.19
N TYR A 124 8.04 8.67 -12.30
CA TYR A 124 7.46 8.74 -13.63
C TYR A 124 8.20 7.83 -14.61
N ARG A 125 7.56 7.47 -15.73
CA ARG A 125 8.23 6.75 -16.81
C ARG A 125 9.14 7.67 -17.60
N ARG A 126 10.35 7.21 -17.90
CA ARG A 126 11.28 7.94 -18.76
C ARG A 126 10.64 8.10 -20.14
N GLN A 127 10.41 9.34 -20.57
CA GLN A 127 9.82 9.66 -21.88
C GLN A 127 8.44 9.00 -22.15
N GLY A 128 7.74 8.54 -21.11
CA GLY A 128 6.47 7.81 -21.26
C GLY A 128 6.62 6.39 -21.79
N GLU A 129 7.84 5.85 -21.86
CA GLU A 129 8.10 4.51 -22.39
C GLU A 129 8.02 3.44 -21.28
N GLU A 130 7.44 2.30 -21.62
CA GLU A 130 7.41 1.12 -20.74
C GLU A 130 8.71 0.35 -20.86
N SER A 131 9.66 0.62 -19.95
CA SER A 131 10.90 -0.14 -19.83
C SER A 131 10.79 -1.18 -18.72
N CYS A 132 11.11 -2.43 -19.05
CA CYS A 132 11.24 -3.51 -18.07
C CYS A 132 12.71 -3.87 -17.84
N ILE A 133 13.00 -4.43 -16.68
CA ILE A 133 14.30 -5.00 -16.34
C ILE A 133 14.13 -6.30 -15.56
N ILE A 134 14.97 -7.29 -15.85
CA ILE A 134 15.02 -8.54 -15.09
C ILE A 134 16.07 -8.38 -14.00
N VAL A 135 15.68 -8.60 -12.75
CA VAL A 135 16.59 -8.57 -11.60
C VAL A 135 16.55 -9.89 -10.85
N LEU A 136 17.67 -10.25 -10.22
CA LEU A 136 17.67 -11.37 -9.28
C LEU A 136 16.83 -10.99 -8.05
N SER A 137 16.01 -11.91 -7.57
CA SER A 137 15.17 -11.72 -6.37
C SER A 137 15.95 -11.25 -5.15
N GLN A 138 17.21 -11.68 -5.00
CA GLN A 138 18.09 -11.26 -3.90
C GLN A 138 18.47 -9.77 -3.96
N ASN A 139 18.32 -9.10 -5.11
CA ASN A 139 18.64 -7.68 -5.30
C ASN A 139 17.46 -6.76 -4.97
N ILE A 140 16.31 -7.31 -4.54
CA ILE A 140 15.20 -6.49 -4.04
C ILE A 140 15.52 -6.04 -2.62
N LEU A 141 15.62 -4.74 -2.42
CA LEU A 141 16.00 -4.18 -1.13
C LEU A 141 14.82 -4.16 -0.17
N PHE A 142 13.72 -3.51 -0.57
CA PHE A 142 12.51 -3.41 0.24
C PHE A 142 11.30 -2.94 -0.58
N ARG A 143 10.11 -3.19 -0.04
CA ARG A 143 8.85 -2.72 -0.61
C ARG A 143 8.54 -1.30 -0.15
N GLN A 144 8.05 -0.47 -1.05
CA GLN A 144 7.62 0.89 -0.74
C GLN A 144 6.13 1.11 -1.02
N ASN A 145 5.49 1.93 -0.19
CA ASN A 145 4.15 2.45 -0.48
C ASN A 145 4.27 3.61 -1.47
N VAL A 146 3.72 3.40 -2.66
CA VAL A 146 3.64 4.38 -3.75
C VAL A 146 2.19 4.45 -4.19
N GLN A 147 1.69 5.68 -4.38
CA GLN A 147 0.29 5.96 -4.64
C GLN A 147 0.14 6.69 -5.97
N HIS A 148 -0.94 6.43 -6.69
CA HIS A 148 -1.23 7.13 -7.93
C HIS A 148 -1.56 8.61 -7.66
N ASP A 149 -0.99 9.52 -8.44
CA ASP A 149 -1.32 10.93 -8.37
C ASP A 149 -2.64 11.23 -9.08
N CYS A 150 -3.73 11.00 -8.35
CA CYS A 150 -5.09 11.18 -8.88
C CYS A 150 -5.41 12.64 -9.17
N ARG A 151 -4.73 13.58 -8.52
CA ARG A 151 -4.97 15.02 -8.72
C ARG A 151 -4.42 15.45 -10.07
N LYS A 152 -3.16 15.12 -10.35
CA LYS A 152 -2.52 15.46 -11.63
C LYS A 152 -3.24 14.80 -12.81
N SER A 153 -3.60 13.54 -12.61
CA SER A 153 -4.27 12.72 -13.62
C SER A 153 -5.77 13.01 -13.76
N LYS A 154 -6.34 13.85 -12.88
CA LYS A 154 -7.78 14.16 -12.83
C LYS A 154 -8.62 12.87 -12.88
N CYS A 155 -8.32 11.92 -12.01
CA CYS A 155 -9.09 10.69 -11.91
C CYS A 155 -10.49 10.99 -11.39
N GLU A 156 -11.50 10.28 -11.90
CA GLU A 156 -12.89 10.55 -11.60
C GLU A 156 -13.52 9.39 -10.82
N GLY A 157 -14.52 9.70 -9.99
CA GLY A 157 -15.30 8.72 -9.23
C GLY A 157 -16.34 7.97 -10.08
N THR A 158 -16.02 7.70 -11.36
CA THR A 158 -16.91 7.04 -12.33
C THR A 158 -17.01 5.54 -12.11
N GLY A 159 -16.00 4.95 -11.48
CA GLY A 159 -15.96 3.52 -11.22
C GLY A 159 -17.06 3.09 -10.26
N VAL A 160 -17.66 1.94 -10.54
CA VAL A 160 -18.72 1.34 -9.71
C VAL A 160 -18.37 -0.10 -9.40
N ARG A 161 -18.46 -0.51 -8.12
CA ARG A 161 -18.26 -1.92 -7.71
C ARG A 161 -19.17 -2.33 -6.56
N ALA A 162 -19.47 -3.62 -6.49
CA ALA A 162 -20.10 -4.20 -5.30
C ALA A 162 -19.16 -4.04 -4.09
N ARG A 163 -19.69 -3.54 -2.98
CA ARG A 163 -18.95 -3.44 -1.73
C ARG A 163 -18.73 -4.84 -1.19
N GLN A 164 -17.48 -5.20 -0.95
CA GLN A 164 -17.18 -6.41 -0.19
C GLN A 164 -17.28 -6.13 1.31
N GLN A 165 -18.01 -6.98 2.03
CA GLN A 165 -18.04 -7.05 3.49
C GLN A 165 -17.66 -8.47 3.89
N GLU A 166 -16.67 -8.60 4.77
CA GLU A 166 -16.21 -9.92 5.25
C GLU A 166 -15.87 -10.92 4.14
N ARG A 167 -15.33 -10.44 3.00
CA ARG A 167 -15.04 -11.22 1.77
C ARG A 167 -16.26 -11.73 1.00
N GLN A 168 -17.47 -11.34 1.38
CA GLN A 168 -18.68 -11.57 0.61
C GLN A 168 -19.07 -10.29 -0.16
N GLU A 169 -19.52 -10.47 -1.40
CA GLU A 169 -20.11 -9.37 -2.16
C GLU A 169 -21.43 -8.99 -1.52
N SER A 170 -21.57 -7.72 -1.17
CA SER A 170 -22.84 -7.18 -0.72
C SER A 170 -23.58 -6.55 -1.90
N ASN A 171 -24.91 -6.51 -1.80
CA ASN A 171 -25.75 -5.81 -2.78
C ASN A 171 -25.58 -4.28 -2.75
N ARG A 172 -24.69 -3.75 -1.90
CA ARG A 172 -24.41 -2.32 -1.83
C ARG A 172 -23.37 -1.98 -2.88
N ILE A 173 -23.77 -1.12 -3.80
CA ILE A 173 -22.88 -0.56 -4.80
C ILE A 173 -22.14 0.64 -4.18
N ILE A 174 -20.83 0.70 -4.37
CA ILE A 174 -20.01 1.87 -4.01
C ILE A 174 -19.34 2.44 -5.26
N GLN A 175 -19.28 3.77 -5.30
CA GLN A 175 -18.44 4.48 -6.26
C GLN A 175 -16.97 4.38 -5.83
N PHE A 176 -16.07 4.25 -6.79
CA PHE A 176 -14.63 4.27 -6.57
C PHE A 176 -13.94 5.13 -7.63
N ILE A 177 -12.73 5.60 -7.30
CA ILE A 177 -11.93 6.42 -8.22
C ILE A 177 -11.36 5.50 -9.30
N GLU A 178 -11.76 5.73 -10.54
CA GLU A 178 -11.19 5.07 -11.70
C GLU A 178 -9.90 5.79 -12.08
N HIS A 179 -8.77 5.08 -11.97
CA HIS A 179 -7.47 5.66 -12.28
C HIS A 179 -7.24 5.66 -13.79
N LYS A 180 -6.85 6.82 -14.32
CA LYS A 180 -6.36 6.93 -15.70
C LYS A 180 -4.97 6.29 -15.80
N SER A 181 -4.56 5.94 -17.02
CA SER A 181 -3.27 5.28 -17.31
C SER A 181 -2.08 6.24 -17.21
N ASP A 182 -2.13 7.23 -16.34
CA ASP A 182 -1.06 8.21 -16.21
C ASP A 182 0.05 7.62 -15.34
N ASP A 183 1.28 7.71 -15.84
CA ASP A 183 2.44 7.14 -15.18
C ASP A 183 3.07 8.09 -14.17
N HIS A 184 2.26 8.71 -13.31
CA HIS A 184 2.72 9.63 -12.26
C HIS A 184 2.30 9.12 -10.88
N PHE A 185 3.29 8.76 -10.07
CA PHE A 185 3.04 8.17 -8.76
C PHE A 185 3.84 8.85 -7.66
N LEU A 186 3.22 9.06 -6.50
CA LEU A 186 3.82 9.67 -5.32
C LEU A 186 4.41 8.60 -4.42
N ILE A 187 5.66 8.77 -4.00
CA ILE A 187 6.28 7.96 -2.96
C ILE A 187 5.73 8.44 -1.62
N ASN A 188 4.95 7.59 -0.95
CA ASN A 188 4.33 7.95 0.31
C ASN A 188 5.35 7.90 1.46
N LEU A 189 5.94 9.05 1.77
CA LEU A 189 6.87 9.22 2.90
C LEU A 189 6.18 9.27 4.27
N TYR A 190 4.85 9.37 4.30
CA TYR A 190 4.05 9.40 5.52
C TYR A 190 3.71 7.99 6.02
N ALA A 191 3.88 6.97 5.18
CA ALA A 191 3.81 5.58 5.62
C ALA A 191 5.01 5.25 6.53
N PHE A 192 4.75 4.70 7.70
CA PHE A 192 5.81 4.31 8.63
C PHE A 192 6.66 3.13 8.13
N HIS A 193 6.07 2.27 7.27
CA HIS A 193 6.75 1.10 6.70
C HIS A 193 7.95 1.53 5.86
N ASN A 194 9.15 1.02 6.19
CA ASN A 194 10.42 1.31 5.50
C ASN A 194 10.82 2.79 5.33
N ALA A 195 10.20 3.72 6.08
CA ALA A 195 10.50 5.15 5.96
C ALA A 195 11.99 5.47 6.16
N HIS A 196 12.65 4.73 7.06
CA HIS A 196 14.08 4.88 7.33
C HIS A 196 14.97 4.45 6.15
N LEU A 197 14.59 3.38 5.42
CA LEU A 197 15.32 2.91 4.23
C LEU A 197 15.18 3.90 3.07
N VAL A 198 13.97 4.41 2.85
CA VAL A 198 13.73 5.44 1.81
C VAL A 198 14.56 6.70 2.08
N ARG A 199 14.60 7.16 3.33
CA ARG A 199 15.41 8.34 3.73
C ARG A 199 16.92 8.14 3.55
N ARG A 200 17.40 6.89 3.58
CA ARG A 200 18.81 6.56 3.36
C ARG A 200 19.17 6.56 1.87
N ILE A 201 18.24 6.18 1.00
CA ILE A 201 18.46 6.06 -0.45
C ILE A 201 18.17 7.36 -1.20
N LEU A 202 17.07 8.02 -0.86
CA LEU A 202 16.68 9.25 -1.56
C LEU A 202 17.49 10.46 -1.05
N PRO A 203 17.83 11.40 -1.93
CA PRO A 203 18.44 12.67 -1.54
C PRO A 203 17.67 13.38 -0.41
N ARG A 204 18.40 14.00 0.52
CA ARG A 204 17.84 14.79 1.64
C ARG A 204 16.83 15.84 1.16
N GLY A 205 17.08 16.47 0.00
CA GLY A 205 16.19 17.46 -0.59
C GLY A 205 14.77 16.92 -0.88
N LEU A 206 14.62 15.61 -1.08
CA LEU A 206 13.33 14.95 -1.34
C LEU A 206 12.65 14.43 -0.07
N THR A 207 13.41 14.16 1.00
CA THR A 207 12.89 13.47 2.20
C THR A 207 12.87 14.31 3.46
N ALA A 208 13.54 15.47 3.47
CA ALA A 208 13.52 16.38 4.60
C ALA A 208 12.08 16.85 4.90
N PRO A 209 11.63 16.82 6.16
CA PRO A 209 10.36 17.43 6.53
C PRO A 209 10.32 18.91 6.10
N SER A 210 9.22 19.34 5.51
CA SER A 210 8.96 20.76 5.27
C SER A 210 8.44 21.41 6.54
N LEU A 211 8.90 22.63 6.82
CA LEU A 211 8.40 23.41 7.95
C LEU A 211 7.02 23.95 7.60
N PHE A 212 5.97 23.29 8.09
CA PHE A 212 4.59 23.70 7.79
C PHE A 212 4.18 24.99 8.51
N PHE A 213 4.73 25.24 9.72
CA PHE A 213 4.51 26.46 10.49
C PHE A 213 5.85 27.06 10.94
N PRO A 214 6.18 28.31 10.55
CA PRO A 214 7.39 28.98 11.02
C PRO A 214 7.44 29.11 12.54
N ASP A 215 6.32 29.52 13.15
CA ASP A 215 6.13 29.59 14.59
C ASP A 215 5.27 28.41 15.07
N ARG A 216 5.92 27.28 15.30
CA ARG A 216 5.28 26.06 15.76
C ARG A 216 4.62 26.24 17.14
N ILE A 217 5.21 27.05 18.02
CA ILE A 217 4.74 27.22 19.41
C ILE A 217 3.38 27.92 19.39
N ASN A 218 3.31 29.08 18.73
CA ASN A 218 2.06 29.82 18.62
C ASN A 218 0.94 29.00 17.95
N GLN A 219 1.29 28.20 16.93
CA GLN A 219 0.31 27.32 16.31
C GLN A 219 -0.18 26.22 17.26
N HIS A 220 0.73 25.63 18.04
CA HIS A 220 0.35 24.67 19.09
C HIS A 220 -0.57 25.31 20.13
N ASP A 221 -0.27 26.53 20.57
CA ASP A 221 -1.07 27.27 21.55
C ASP A 221 -2.47 27.59 21.00
N LYS A 222 -2.56 28.06 19.75
CA LYS A 222 -3.84 28.29 19.05
C LYS A 222 -4.70 27.03 18.97
N VAL A 223 -4.08 25.90 18.60
CA VAL A 223 -4.79 24.61 18.51
C VAL A 223 -5.22 24.12 19.89
N ALA A 224 -4.35 24.26 20.90
CA ALA A 224 -4.63 23.88 22.28
C ALA A 224 -5.80 24.71 22.85
N GLU A 225 -5.82 26.01 22.60
CA GLU A 225 -6.91 26.89 23.04
C GLU A 225 -8.24 26.50 22.40
N GLY A 226 -8.24 26.27 21.08
CA GLY A 226 -9.42 25.76 20.37
C GLY A 226 -9.90 24.40 20.90
N LEU A 227 -8.99 23.53 21.33
CA LEU A 227 -9.33 22.23 21.92
C LEU A 227 -9.93 22.39 23.32
N ARG A 228 -9.40 23.28 24.16
CA ARG A 228 -9.94 23.56 25.50
C ARG A 228 -11.40 24.02 25.42
N VAL A 229 -11.70 24.97 24.53
CA VAL A 229 -13.08 25.45 24.31
C VAL A 229 -14.00 24.30 23.89
N LYS A 230 -13.58 23.46 22.93
CA LYS A 230 -14.37 22.30 22.48
C LYS A 230 -14.60 21.29 23.61
N LEU A 231 -13.59 21.03 24.43
CA LEU A 231 -13.68 20.09 25.55
C LEU A 231 -14.61 20.61 26.65
N THR A 232 -14.54 21.90 27.00
CA THR A 232 -15.47 22.53 27.95
C THR A 232 -16.91 22.41 27.46
N ARG A 233 -17.18 22.78 26.20
CA ARG A 233 -18.53 22.64 25.61
C ARG A 233 -19.03 21.20 25.67
N ARG A 234 -18.18 20.23 25.33
CA ARG A 234 -18.53 18.79 25.38
C ARG A 234 -18.81 18.33 26.81
N LYS A 235 -18.06 18.80 27.81
CA LYS A 235 -18.33 18.51 29.22
C LYS A 235 -19.69 19.07 29.65
N ASP A 236 -19.99 20.31 29.28
CA ASP A 236 -21.26 20.96 29.60
C ASP A 236 -22.46 20.22 28.97
N GLU A 237 -22.34 19.80 27.71
CA GLU A 237 -23.35 18.99 27.02
C GLU A 237 -23.57 17.65 27.71
N ILE A 238 -22.49 16.96 28.10
CA ILE A 238 -22.59 15.69 28.85
C ILE A 238 -23.26 15.92 30.21
N GLN A 239 -22.92 17.00 30.91
CA GLN A 239 -23.49 17.32 32.21
C GLN A 239 -24.98 17.68 32.12
N ARG A 240 -25.40 18.41 31.07
CA ARG A 240 -26.82 18.66 30.75
C ARG A 240 -27.56 17.36 30.49
N ARG A 241 -27.03 16.47 29.64
CA ARG A 241 -27.64 15.15 29.37
C ARG A 241 -27.77 14.29 30.63
N CYS A 242 -26.74 14.28 31.49
CA CYS A 242 -26.77 13.53 32.75
C CYS A 242 -27.80 14.11 33.74
N THR A 243 -27.93 15.44 33.83
CA THR A 243 -28.91 16.09 34.71
C THR A 243 -30.34 15.91 34.21
N GLU A 244 -30.58 16.00 32.91
CA GLU A 244 -31.87 15.69 32.28
C GLU A 244 -32.30 14.25 32.55
N LYS A 245 -31.40 13.28 32.33
CA LYS A 245 -31.67 11.86 32.65
C LYS A 245 -32.00 11.63 34.13
N ARG A 246 -31.28 12.29 35.05
CA ARG A 246 -31.57 12.19 36.49
C ARG A 246 -32.95 12.78 36.84
N LYS A 247 -33.35 13.90 36.23
CA LYS A 247 -34.67 14.50 36.42
C LYS A 247 -35.79 13.60 35.87
N GLN A 248 -35.58 13.00 34.70
CA GLN A 248 -36.53 12.03 34.13
C GLN A 248 -36.71 10.81 35.04
N GLN A 249 -35.61 10.20 35.50
CA GLN A 249 -35.65 9.07 36.44
C GLN A 249 -36.33 9.42 37.78
N ALA A 250 -36.12 10.63 38.29
CA ALA A 250 -36.80 11.10 39.51
C ALA A 250 -38.31 11.28 39.31
N ASN A 251 -38.74 11.80 38.15
CA ASN A 251 -40.15 11.95 37.82
C ASN A 251 -40.83 10.59 37.58
N ASP A 252 -40.16 9.65 36.93
CA ASP A 252 -40.66 8.29 36.69
C ASP A 252 -40.76 7.49 38.01
N GLY A 253 -39.88 7.74 38.97
CA GLY A 253 -39.92 7.14 40.32
C GLY A 253 -41.07 7.64 41.21
N ILE A 254 -41.53 8.89 41.01
CA ILE A 254 -42.66 9.46 41.78
C ILE A 254 -44.02 8.98 41.26
N GLY A 255 -44.10 8.52 40.00
CA GLY A 255 -45.31 7.94 39.40
C GLY A 255 -45.66 6.53 39.86
N GLY A 256 -44.68 5.77 40.41
CA GLY A 256 -44.86 4.36 40.80
C GLY A 256 -45.49 4.13 42.18
N ALA A 257 -45.51 5.13 43.06
CA ALA A 257 -45.88 4.94 44.47
C ALA A 257 -47.37 5.18 44.81
N LYS A 258 -48.23 5.54 43.84
CA LYS A 258 -49.66 5.87 44.09
C LYS A 258 -50.69 4.79 43.70
N ARG A 259 -50.27 3.60 43.24
CA ARG A 259 -51.20 2.47 42.99
C ARG A 259 -51.02 1.33 44.00
N SER A 260 -51.29 1.60 45.27
CA SER A 260 -51.44 0.57 46.31
C SER A 260 -52.17 1.16 47.51
N ARG A 261 -53.50 1.24 47.41
CA ARG A 261 -54.50 1.19 48.51
C ARG A 261 -55.86 1.64 48.00
N ALA A 262 -56.67 0.67 47.61
CA ALA A 262 -58.12 0.73 47.75
C ALA A 262 -58.59 -0.72 47.94
N ASN A 263 -59.40 -0.89 48.98
CA ASN A 263 -59.98 -2.14 49.47
C ASN A 263 -60.85 -2.86 48.46
#